data_AF-A0A453QBH0-F1
#
_entry.id   AF-A0A453QBH0-F1
#
_cell.length_a   1.000
_cell.length_b   1.000
_cell.length_c   1.000
_cell.angle_alpha   90.00
_cell.angle_beta   90.00
_cell.angle_gamma   90.00
#
_symmetry.space_group_name_H-M   'P 1'
#
loop_
_entity.id
_entity.type
_entity.pdbx_description
1 polymer ?
#
loop_
_entity_poly.entity_id
_entity_poly.type
_entity_poly.pdbx_seq_one_letter_code
_entity_poly.pdbx_strand_id
1 'polypeptide(L)'
;MLQDEGNPDFVANVVMLFCEEGERIIGELAKELDQPCVDYGKVDTFVDQLWGSSLYVGAQRVKNTCIQFHECCQEKSKVGCLKTLDYLRNDFYDLCSMFIP
;
A
#
# COMPACT_ATOMS: atom_id res chain seq x y z
N MET A 1 24.25 1.61 -10.42
CA MET A 1 23.31 2.75 -10.47
C MET A 1 22.16 2.33 -11.35
N LEU A 2 20.91 2.46 -10.90
CA LEU A 2 19.71 2.02 -11.67
C LEU A 2 19.20 3.09 -12.66
N GLN A 3 19.87 4.23 -12.73
CA GLN A 3 19.74 5.14 -13.86
C GLN A 3 20.81 4.76 -14.88
N ASP A 4 20.43 3.91 -15.82
CA ASP A 4 21.17 3.70 -17.06
C ASP A 4 20.89 4.91 -17.97
N GLU A 5 21.91 5.47 -18.61
CA GLU A 5 21.78 6.68 -19.44
C GLU A 5 20.78 6.51 -20.61
N GLY A 6 20.34 5.27 -20.88
CA GLY A 6 19.37 4.92 -21.92
C GLY A 6 17.88 4.95 -21.52
N ASN A 7 17.52 5.11 -20.24
CA ASN A 7 16.10 5.21 -19.83
C ASN A 7 15.91 6.09 -18.57
N PRO A 8 15.94 7.42 -18.73
CA PRO A 8 15.86 8.36 -17.60
C PRO A 8 14.55 8.24 -16.79
N ASP A 9 13.47 7.75 -17.41
CA ASP A 9 12.14 7.64 -16.79
C ASP A 9 11.86 6.29 -16.14
N PHE A 10 12.81 5.33 -16.20
CA PHE A 10 12.59 3.97 -15.69
C PHE A 10 12.10 3.96 -14.24
N VAL A 11 12.76 4.73 -13.37
CA VAL A 11 12.39 4.81 -11.95
C VAL A 11 10.98 5.40 -11.77
N ALA A 12 10.67 6.48 -12.48
CA ALA A 12 9.34 7.10 -12.43
C ALA A 12 8.25 6.13 -12.90
N ASN A 13 8.48 5.41 -14.00
CA ASN A 13 7.55 4.41 -14.52
C ASN A 13 7.31 3.26 -13.54
N VAL A 14 8.35 2.76 -12.87
CA VAL A 14 8.23 1.71 -11.85
C VAL A 14 7.41 2.21 -10.65
N VAL A 15 7.63 3.44 -10.20
CA VAL A 15 6.85 4.02 -9.10
C VAL A 15 5.40 4.30 -9.51
N MET A 16 5.16 4.75 -10.74
CA MET A 16 3.80 4.94 -11.26
C MET A 16 3.02 3.63 -11.31
N LEU A 17 3.62 2.53 -11.79
CA LEU A 17 2.98 1.21 -11.77
C LEU A 17 2.65 0.74 -10.34
N PHE A 18 3.54 1.03 -9.38
CA PHE A 18 3.25 0.80 -7.96
C PHE A 18 2.07 1.64 -7.47
N CYS A 19 1.98 2.91 -7.87
CA CYS A 19 0.88 3.80 -7.51
C CYS A 19 -0.46 3.37 -8.14
N GLU A 20 -0.46 2.90 -9.39
CA GLU A 20 -1.68 2.40 -10.03
C GLU A 20 -2.22 1.15 -9.31
N GLU A 21 -1.34 0.20 -9.01
CA GLU A 21 -1.73 -1.03 -8.32
C GLU A 21 -2.09 -0.76 -6.84
N GLY A 22 -1.35 0.12 -6.17
CA GLY A 22 -1.61 0.48 -4.79
C GLY A 22 -2.95 1.19 -4.60
N GLU A 23 -3.36 2.05 -5.54
CA GLU A 23 -4.68 2.70 -5.53
C GLU A 23 -5.80 1.66 -5.59
N ARG A 24 -5.65 0.67 -6.47
CA ARG A 24 -6.60 -0.44 -6.60
C ARG A 24 -6.69 -1.21 -5.28
N ILE A 25 -5.56 -1.56 -4.67
CA ILE A 25 -5.50 -2.31 -3.41
C ILE A 25 -6.12 -1.51 -2.25
N ILE A 26 -5.79 -0.23 -2.10
CA ILE A 26 -6.35 0.66 -1.07
C ILE A 26 -7.87 0.77 -1.22
N GLY A 27 -8.36 0.82 -2.47
CA GLY A 27 -9.80 0.79 -2.77
C GLY A 27 -10.46 -0.50 -2.30
N GLU A 28 -9.84 -1.67 -2.55
CA GLU A 28 -10.37 -2.95 -2.08
C GLU A 28 -10.33 -3.07 -0.55
N LEU A 29 -9.24 -2.64 0.10
CA LEU A 29 -9.15 -2.58 1.56
C LEU A 29 -10.28 -1.75 2.16
N ALA A 30 -10.57 -0.59 1.58
CA ALA A 30 -11.66 0.28 2.02
C ALA A 30 -13.03 -0.41 1.89
N LYS A 31 -13.28 -1.09 0.77
CA LYS A 31 -14.54 -1.82 0.53
C LYS A 31 -14.74 -2.98 1.51
N GLU A 32 -13.69 -3.74 1.79
CA GLU A 32 -13.74 -4.85 2.74
C GLU A 32 -13.98 -4.37 4.17
N LEU A 33 -13.33 -3.26 4.56
CA LEU A 33 -13.50 -2.67 5.90
C LEU A 33 -14.84 -1.95 6.07
N ASP A 34 -15.51 -1.51 5.00
CA ASP A 34 -16.85 -0.92 5.10
C ASP A 34 -17.93 -1.96 5.43
N GLN A 35 -17.66 -3.25 5.15
CA GLN A 35 -18.64 -4.32 5.40
C GLN A 35 -19.03 -4.46 6.88
N PRO A 36 -20.29 -4.83 7.20
CA PRO A 36 -20.73 -5.11 8.57
C PRO A 36 -19.94 -6.24 9.23
N CYS A 37 -19.61 -7.29 8.47
CA CYS A 37 -18.74 -8.37 8.87
C CYS A 37 -17.47 -8.33 8.00
N VAL A 38 -16.33 -8.06 8.62
CA VAL A 38 -15.05 -7.92 7.91
C VAL A 38 -14.41 -9.29 7.74
N ASP A 39 -14.07 -9.63 6.49
CA ASP A 39 -13.21 -10.77 6.20
C ASP A 39 -11.73 -10.37 6.37
N TYR A 40 -11.22 -10.55 7.59
CA TYR A 40 -9.84 -10.19 7.90
C TYR A 40 -8.80 -10.99 7.08
N GLY A 41 -9.12 -12.21 6.63
CA GLY A 41 -8.19 -12.98 5.78
C GLY A 41 -8.05 -12.35 4.40
N LYS A 42 -9.16 -11.84 3.85
CA LYS A 42 -9.15 -11.10 2.58
C LYS A 42 -8.47 -9.75 2.71
N VAL A 43 -8.70 -9.02 3.81
CA VAL A 43 -7.97 -7.78 4.13
C VAL A 43 -6.47 -8.05 4.21
N ASP A 44 -6.05 -9.08 4.95
CA ASP A 44 -4.63 -9.46 5.12
C ASP A 44 -3.97 -9.77 3.77
N THR A 45 -4.68 -10.47 2.88
CA THR A 45 -4.21 -10.79 1.53
C THR A 45 -3.93 -9.53 0.70
N PHE A 46 -4.76 -8.49 0.83
CA PHE A 46 -4.52 -7.21 0.15
C PHE A 46 -3.35 -6.45 0.77
N VAL A 47 -3.21 -6.48 2.10
CA VAL A 47 -2.05 -5.90 2.79
C VAL A 47 -0.75 -6.59 2.35
N ASP A 48 -0.73 -7.91 2.23
CA ASP A 48 0.43 -8.69 1.74
C ASP A 48 0.87 -8.26 0.34
N GLN A 49 -0.10 -8.05 -0.57
CA GLN A 49 0.17 -7.59 -1.93
C GLN A 49 0.85 -6.21 -1.94
N LEU A 50 0.33 -5.28 -1.13
CA LEU A 50 0.90 -3.94 -1.04
C LEU A 50 2.24 -3.93 -0.31
N TRP A 51 2.39 -4.74 0.74
CA TRP A 51 3.66 -4.94 1.43
C TRP A 51 4.73 -5.46 0.46
N GLY A 52 4.41 -6.52 -0.30
CA GLY A 52 5.32 -7.12 -1.27
C GLY A 52 5.77 -6.10 -2.31
N SER A 53 4.83 -5.41 -2.95
CA SER A 53 5.13 -4.38 -3.95
C SER A 53 5.93 -3.20 -3.38
N SER A 54 5.68 -2.80 -2.12
CA SER A 54 6.43 -1.71 -1.46
C SER A 54 7.92 -2.03 -1.28
N LEU A 55 8.29 -3.30 -1.12
CA LEU A 55 9.69 -3.73 -1.03
C LEU A 55 10.45 -3.49 -2.35
N TYR A 56 9.81 -3.75 -3.48
CA TYR A 56 10.44 -3.62 -4.80
C TYR A 56 10.77 -2.18 -5.17
N VAL A 57 9.96 -1.22 -4.71
CA VAL A 57 10.15 0.21 -5.00
C VAL A 57 10.84 0.98 -3.85
N GLY A 58 11.20 0.29 -2.76
CA GLY A 58 11.85 0.91 -1.61
C GLY A 58 10.93 1.83 -0.80
N ALA A 59 9.61 1.63 -0.85
CA ALA A 59 8.61 2.42 -0.13
C ALA A 59 8.55 2.04 1.36
N GLN A 60 9.59 2.41 2.11
CA GLN A 60 9.81 1.98 3.49
C GLN A 60 8.67 2.37 4.46
N ARG A 61 8.04 3.53 4.27
CA ARG A 61 6.92 3.96 5.13
C ARG A 61 5.68 3.11 4.89
N VAL A 62 5.27 2.97 3.63
CA VAL A 62 4.17 2.08 3.22
C VAL A 62 4.40 0.66 3.76
N LYS A 63 5.61 0.12 3.60
CA LYS A 63 5.99 -1.20 4.16
C LYS A 63 5.74 -1.30 5.67
N ASN A 64 6.21 -0.31 6.43
CA ASN A 64 6.07 -0.32 7.89
C ASN A 64 4.59 -0.25 8.30
N THR A 65 3.80 0.54 7.59
CA THR A 65 2.37 0.66 7.85
C THR A 65 1.62 -0.63 7.50
N CYS A 66 2.01 -1.34 6.43
CA CYS A 66 1.49 -2.68 6.15
C CYS A 66 1.78 -3.69 7.28
N ILE A 67 2.97 -3.63 7.91
CA ILE A 67 3.29 -4.51 9.06
C ILE A 67 2.33 -4.25 10.23
N GLN A 68 2.07 -2.99 10.55
CA GLN A 68 1.08 -2.63 11.58
C GLN A 68 -0.34 -3.07 11.20
N PHE A 69 -0.65 -3.05 9.90
CA PHE A 69 -1.95 -3.47 9.39
C PHE A 69 -2.14 -4.98 9.60
N HIS A 70 -1.13 -5.79 9.31
CA HIS A 70 -1.16 -7.23 9.61
C HIS A 70 -1.46 -7.51 11.08
N GLU A 71 -0.81 -6.80 12.01
CA GLU A 71 -1.10 -6.94 13.44
C GLU A 71 -2.58 -6.67 13.75
N CYS A 72 -3.16 -5.62 13.16
CA CYS A 72 -4.58 -5.31 13.31
C CYS A 72 -5.50 -6.41 12.72
N CYS A 73 -5.11 -7.02 11.59
CA CYS A 73 -5.83 -8.14 10.99
C CYS A 73 -5.81 -9.37 11.91
N GLN A 74 -4.64 -9.70 12.50
CA GLN A 74 -4.50 -10.84 13.43
C GLN A 74 -5.33 -10.63 14.70
N GLU A 75 -5.38 -9.40 15.22
CA GLU A 75 -6.25 -9.02 16.34
C GLU A 75 -7.73 -8.94 15.97
N LYS A 76 -8.07 -9.04 14.68
CA LYS A 76 -9.43 -8.85 14.15
C LYS A 76 -10.04 -7.52 14.60
N SER A 77 -9.21 -6.48 14.62
CA SER A 77 -9.59 -5.15 15.10
C SER A 77 -10.04 -4.27 13.93
N LYS A 78 -11.36 -4.16 13.70
CA LYS A 78 -11.90 -3.27 12.66
C LYS A 78 -11.45 -1.82 12.84
N VAL A 79 -11.45 -1.35 14.08
CA VAL A 79 -11.01 0.02 14.42
C VAL A 79 -9.51 0.20 14.15
N GLY A 80 -8.70 -0.80 14.50
CA GLY A 80 -7.27 -0.82 14.20
C GLY A 80 -7.02 -0.77 12.69
N CYS A 81 -7.65 -1.66 11.93
CA CYS A 81 -7.52 -1.70 10.48
C CYS A 81 -7.94 -0.39 9.80
N LEU A 82 -9.05 0.24 10.24
CA LEU A 82 -9.50 1.53 9.69
C LEU A 82 -8.48 2.64 9.97
N LYS A 83 -7.98 2.73 11.20
CA LYS A 83 -6.96 3.72 11.57
C LYS A 83 -5.67 3.51 10.78
N THR A 84 -5.23 2.27 10.61
CA THR A 84 -4.02 1.94 9.86
C THR A 84 -4.21 2.13 8.36
N LEU A 85 -5.43 1.95 7.82
CA LEU A 85 -5.76 2.31 6.44
C LEU A 85 -5.58 3.81 6.17
N ASP A 86 -5.93 4.67 7.12
CA ASP A 86 -5.71 6.11 6.97
C ASP A 86 -4.21 6.46 6.97
N TYR A 87 -3.41 5.81 7.83
CA TYR A 87 -1.95 5.95 7.77
C TYR A 87 -1.37 5.44 6.45
N LEU A 88 -1.87 4.30 5.98
CA LEU A 88 -1.43 3.68 4.74
C LEU A 88 -1.68 4.60 3.55
N ARG A 89 -2.87 5.21 3.48
CA ARG A 89 -3.21 6.23 2.48
C ARG A 89 -2.24 7.40 2.51
N ASN A 90 -1.98 7.97 3.68
CA ASN A 90 -1.07 9.11 3.81
C ASN A 90 0.34 8.75 3.31
N ASP A 91 0.93 7.65 3.80
CA ASP A 91 2.27 7.22 3.39
C ASP A 91 2.35 6.91 1.89
N PHE A 92 1.27 6.33 1.34
CA PHE A 92 1.17 5.98 -0.07
C PHE A 92 1.03 7.21 -0.98
N TYR A 93 0.10 8.11 -0.66
CA TYR A 93 -0.12 9.32 -1.47
C TYR A 93 1.04 10.31 -1.35
N ASP A 94 1.69 10.40 -0.18
CA ASP A 94 2.92 11.16 -0.03
C ASP A 94 3.99 10.68 -1.02
N LEU A 95 4.20 9.37 -1.14
CA LEU A 95 5.13 8.80 -2.12
C LEU A 95 4.70 9.11 -3.55
N CYS A 96 3.43 8.83 -3.90
CA CYS A 96 2.95 8.99 -5.27
C CYS A 96 2.96 10.45 -5.73
N SER A 97 2.72 11.42 -4.83
CA SER A 97 2.78 12.85 -5.13
C SER A 97 4.17 13.34 -5.57
N MET A 98 5.24 12.59 -5.28
CA MET A 98 6.60 12.93 -5.72
C MET A 98 6.87 12.56 -7.18
N PHE A 99 6.03 11.71 -7.78
CA PHE A 99 6.26 11.12 -9.11
C PHE A 99 5.07 11.31 -10.07
N ILE A 100 3.90 11.66 -9.56
CA ILE A 100 2.72 12.01 -10.35
C ILE A 100 2.68 13.55 -10.49
N PRO A 101 2.72 14.10 -11.72
CA PRO A 101 2.69 15.55 -11.96
C PRO A 101 1.32 16.21 -11.73
#